data_AF-X1CJC4-F1
#
_entry.id   AF-X1CJC4-F1
#
_cell.length_a   1.000
_cell.length_b   1.000
_cell.length_c   1.000
_cell.angle_alpha   90.00
_cell.angle_beta   90.00
_cell.angle_gamma   90.00
#
_symmetry.space_group_name_H-M   'P 1'
#
loop_
_entity.id
_entity.type
_entity.pdbx_description
1 polymer ?
#
loop_
_entity_poly.entity_id
_entity_poly.type
_entity_poly.pdbx_seq_one_letter_code
_entity_poly.pdbx_strand_id
1 'polypeptide(L)'
;MKLVDVHARLLEMQVAVFLTSDAAACLNVENAHASKLLARLALAGHLVHLSRGLWAFEDRVQPLALPEYLTNPFPSYVSLQSALSYHGMISQIPAI
;
A
#
# COMPACT_ATOMS: atom_id res chain seq x y z
N MET A 1 2.37 11.03 20.14
CA MET A 1 1.12 11.05 19.35
C MET A 1 0.28 9.84 19.70
N LYS A 2 -1.06 9.98 19.75
CA LYS A 2 -1.95 8.81 19.89
C LYS A 2 -2.05 8.12 18.53
N LEU A 3 -2.17 6.79 18.51
CA LEU A 3 -2.23 6.02 17.25
C LEU A 3 -3.46 6.38 16.39
N VAL A 4 -4.56 6.75 17.02
CA VAL A 4 -5.78 7.21 16.32
C VAL A 4 -5.50 8.48 15.51
N ASP A 5 -4.78 9.45 16.10
CA ASP A 5 -4.43 10.70 15.42
C ASP A 5 -3.48 10.44 14.24
N VAL A 6 -2.53 9.51 14.42
CA VAL A 6 -1.61 9.06 13.36
C VAL A 6 -2.41 8.45 12.20
N HIS A 7 -3.32 7.53 12.49
CA HIS A 7 -4.14 6.87 11.48
C HIS A 7 -5.00 7.89 10.71
N ALA A 8 -5.67 8.80 11.43
CA ALA A 8 -6.47 9.86 10.81
C ALA A 8 -5.64 10.72 9.84
N ARG A 9 -4.43 11.13 10.25
CA ARG A 9 -3.52 11.89 9.39
C ARG A 9 -3.07 11.13 8.16
N LEU A 10 -2.73 9.85 8.29
CA LEU A 10 -2.34 9.03 7.14
C LEU A 10 -3.51 8.83 6.16
N LEU A 11 -4.75 8.73 6.65
CA LEU A 11 -5.94 8.63 5.79
C LEU A 11 -6.17 9.90 4.96
N GLU A 12 -5.78 11.08 5.45
CA GLU A 12 -5.84 12.37 4.73
C GLU A 12 -4.95 12.40 3.48
N MET A 13 -3.91 11.54 3.39
CA MET A 13 -3.05 11.46 2.22
C MET A 13 -3.79 10.96 0.96
N GLN A 14 -4.95 10.30 1.12
CA GLN A 14 -5.77 9.77 0.02
C GLN A 14 -5.02 8.83 -0.95
N VAL A 15 -3.93 8.21 -0.49
CA VAL A 15 -3.19 7.18 -1.23
C VAL A 15 -3.46 5.80 -0.64
N ALA A 16 -3.41 4.76 -1.48
CA ALA A 16 -3.57 3.37 -1.06
C ALA A 16 -2.25 2.78 -0.54
N VAL A 17 -1.14 3.11 -1.22
CA VAL A 17 0.22 2.63 -0.94
C VAL A 17 1.13 3.82 -0.76
N PHE A 18 2.05 3.77 0.21
CA PHE A 18 2.95 4.86 0.54
C PHE A 18 4.26 4.36 1.15
N LEU A 19 5.30 5.21 1.08
CA LEU A 19 6.59 4.93 1.70
C LEU A 19 6.62 5.41 3.16
N THR A 20 7.53 4.84 3.95
CA THR A 20 7.84 5.36 5.30
C THR A 20 8.23 6.84 5.25
N SER A 21 8.91 7.29 4.19
CA SER A 21 9.28 8.70 3.99
C SER A 21 8.07 9.60 3.80
N ASP A 22 7.03 9.12 3.10
CA ASP A 22 5.81 9.89 2.86
C ASP A 22 5.04 10.05 4.17
N ALA A 23 4.95 8.96 4.94
CA ALA A 23 4.36 8.99 6.28
C ALA A 23 5.15 9.89 7.25
N ALA A 24 6.48 9.85 7.20
CA ALA A 24 7.34 10.71 8.00
C ALA A 24 7.12 12.19 7.69
N ALA A 25 7.03 12.54 6.40
CA ALA A 25 6.71 13.89 5.94
C ALA A 25 5.28 14.32 6.36
N CYS A 26 4.29 13.45 6.18
CA CYS A 26 2.89 13.68 6.56
C CYS A 26 2.73 13.95 8.06
N LEU A 27 3.43 13.18 8.90
CA LEU A 27 3.35 13.25 10.35
C LEU A 27 4.34 14.27 10.96
N ASN A 28 5.20 14.87 10.15
CA ASN A 28 6.29 15.75 10.56
C ASN A 28 7.20 15.12 11.64
N VAL A 29 7.68 13.91 11.37
CA VAL A 29 8.59 13.16 12.25
C VAL A 29 9.74 12.53 11.46
N GLU A 30 10.77 12.04 12.16
CA GLU A 30 11.85 11.29 11.53
C GLU A 30 11.39 9.89 11.05
N ASN A 31 12.04 9.38 9.99
CA ASN A 31 11.77 8.06 9.42
C ASN A 31 11.80 6.91 10.45
N ALA A 32 12.72 6.97 11.42
CA ALA A 32 12.82 5.94 12.47
C ALA A 32 11.60 5.96 13.40
N HIS A 33 11.04 7.14 13.69
CA HIS A 33 9.82 7.28 14.47
C HIS A 33 8.59 6.86 13.66
N ALA A 34 8.49 7.30 12.39
CA ALA A 34 7.42 6.88 11.49
C ALA A 34 7.38 5.35 11.36
N SER A 35 8.52 4.69 11.15
CA SER A 35 8.61 3.23 11.06
C SER A 35 8.00 2.52 12.28
N LYS A 36 8.28 3.01 13.49
CA LYS A 36 7.70 2.45 14.73
C LYS A 36 6.19 2.69 14.82
N LEU A 37 5.70 3.84 14.40
CA LEU A 37 4.26 4.14 14.39
C LEU A 37 3.52 3.27 13.38
N LEU A 38 4.05 3.11 12.17
CA LEU A 38 3.48 2.28 11.11
C LEU A 38 3.47 0.80 11.51
N ALA A 39 4.56 0.30 12.11
CA ALA A 39 4.61 -1.07 12.63
C ALA A 39 3.54 -1.32 13.71
N ARG A 40 3.29 -0.34 14.59
CA ARG A 40 2.22 -0.43 15.60
C ARG A 40 0.82 -0.41 14.99
N LEU A 41 0.60 0.39 13.95
CA LEU A 41 -0.66 0.40 13.20
C LEU A 41 -0.88 -0.92 12.46
N ALA A 42 0.17 -1.50 11.89
CA ALA A 42 0.10 -2.80 11.24
C ALA A 42 -0.18 -3.94 12.23
N LEU A 43 0.44 -3.93 13.40
CA LEU A 43 0.11 -4.87 14.48
C LEU A 43 -1.36 -4.75 14.96
N ALA A 44 -1.96 -3.56 14.83
CA ALA A 44 -3.36 -3.31 15.12
C ALA A 44 -4.30 -3.60 13.92
N GLY A 45 -3.76 -4.07 12.78
CA GLY A 45 -4.55 -4.42 11.59
C GLY A 45 -5.01 -3.23 10.74
N HIS A 46 -4.47 -2.02 10.97
CA HIS A 46 -4.85 -0.83 10.19
C HIS A 46 -4.00 -0.64 8.92
N LEU A 47 -2.85 -1.29 8.85
CA LEU A 47 -1.92 -1.22 7.74
C LEU A 47 -1.34 -2.60 7.43
N VAL A 48 -0.94 -2.79 6.19
CA VAL A 48 -0.18 -3.96 5.75
C VAL A 48 1.24 -3.51 5.39
N HIS A 49 2.23 -4.22 5.94
CA HIS A 49 3.63 -4.06 5.54
C HIS A 49 3.87 -4.90 4.28
N LEU A 50 4.10 -4.24 3.15
CA LEU A 50 4.26 -4.90 1.85
C LEU A 50 5.70 -5.33 1.59
N SER A 51 6.63 -4.41 1.80
CA SER A 51 8.07 -4.61 1.63
C SER A 51 8.83 -3.54 2.42
N ARG A 52 10.17 -3.53 2.35
CA ARG A 52 10.99 -2.61 3.14
C ARG A 52 10.58 -1.15 2.88
N GLY A 53 9.95 -0.55 3.88
CA GLY A 53 9.53 0.84 3.86
C GLY A 53 8.30 1.12 3.00
N LEU A 54 7.61 0.09 2.50
CA LEU A 54 6.40 0.20 1.70
C LEU A 54 5.20 -0.34 2.49
N TRP A 55 4.17 0.49 2.59
CA TRP A 55 3.01 0.25 3.42
C TRP A 55 1.73 0.48 2.63
N ALA A 56 0.65 -0.16 3.04
CA ALA A 56 -0.65 0.02 2.41
C ALA A 56 -1.80 -0.03 3.40
N PHE A 57 -2.90 0.62 3.02
CA PHE A 57 -4.22 0.39 3.60
C PHE A 57 -4.87 -0.77 2.85
N GLU A 58 -5.06 -1.92 3.51
CA GLU A 58 -5.57 -3.16 2.90
C GLU A 58 -6.85 -2.91 2.08
N ASP A 59 -7.82 -2.22 2.68
CA ASP A 59 -9.12 -1.94 2.07
C ASP A 59 -9.08 -0.98 0.87
N ARG A 60 -7.93 -0.37 0.59
CA ARG A 60 -7.75 0.60 -0.52
C ARG A 60 -6.90 0.04 -1.66
N VAL A 61 -6.25 -1.11 -1.48
CA VAL A 61 -5.36 -1.66 -2.50
C VAL A 61 -6.17 -2.36 -3.59
N GLN A 62 -5.95 -1.94 -4.83
CA GLN A 62 -6.40 -2.70 -6.00
C GLN A 62 -5.32 -3.73 -6.36
N PRO A 63 -5.63 -5.05 -6.39
CA PRO A 63 -4.62 -6.09 -6.61
C PRO A 63 -3.81 -5.92 -7.89
N LEU A 64 -4.42 -5.42 -8.97
CA LEU A 64 -3.75 -5.21 -10.25
C LEU A 64 -2.88 -3.94 -10.30
N ALA A 65 -3.04 -3.01 -9.37
CA ALA A 65 -2.22 -1.79 -9.26
C ALA A 65 -0.99 -1.98 -8.35
N LEU A 66 -1.05 -2.96 -7.43
CA LEU A 66 0.01 -3.21 -6.46
C LEU A 66 1.38 -3.55 -7.07
N PRO A 67 1.50 -4.34 -8.15
CA PRO A 67 2.79 -4.70 -8.73
C PRO A 67 3.67 -3.51 -9.08
N GLU A 68 3.09 -2.40 -9.56
CA GLU A 68 3.85 -1.21 -9.95
C GLU A 68 4.63 -0.62 -8.77
N TYR A 69 4.04 -0.64 -7.57
CA TYR A 69 4.70 -0.18 -6.34
C TYR A 69 5.80 -1.15 -5.88
N LEU A 70 5.59 -2.46 -6.06
CA LEU A 70 6.51 -3.50 -5.60
C LEU A 70 7.73 -3.65 -6.50
N THR A 71 7.59 -3.42 -7.80
CA THR A 71 8.68 -3.61 -8.77
C THR A 71 9.40 -2.33 -9.14
N ASN A 72 8.93 -1.16 -8.71
CA ASN A 72 9.58 0.13 -8.97
C ASN A 72 11.10 0.08 -8.68
N PRO A 73 11.97 0.54 -9.61
CA PRO A 73 11.69 1.30 -10.84
C PRO A 73 11.46 0.44 -12.09
N PHE A 74 11.39 -0.87 -11.95
CA PHE A 74 11.15 -1.76 -13.08
C PHE A 74 9.65 -1.78 -13.43
N PRO A 75 9.32 -1.76 -14.73
CA PRO A 75 7.92 -1.80 -15.16
C PRO A 75 7.28 -3.15 -14.80
N SER A 76 6.02 -3.10 -14.44
CA SER A 76 5.16 -4.29 -14.28
C SER A 76 3.96 -4.17 -15.20
N TYR A 77 3.55 -5.30 -15.80
CA TYR A 77 2.41 -5.33 -16.71
C TYR A 77 1.43 -6.44 -16.31
N VAL A 78 0.13 -6.12 -16.34
CA VAL A 78 -0.91 -7.14 -16.29
C VAL A 78 -0.90 -7.87 -17.63
N SER A 79 -0.72 -9.20 -17.62
CA SER A 79 -0.53 -10.00 -18.83
C SER A 79 -1.34 -11.31 -18.81
N LEU A 80 -1.32 -12.03 -19.93
CA LEU A 80 -1.94 -13.35 -20.11
C LEU A 80 -3.41 -13.37 -19.66
N GLN A 81 -3.83 -14.38 -18.90
CA GLN A 81 -5.22 -14.53 -18.46
C GLN A 81 -5.72 -13.34 -17.63
N SER A 82 -4.84 -12.72 -16.83
CA SER A 82 -5.20 -11.53 -16.04
C SER A 82 -5.53 -10.34 -16.93
N ALA A 83 -4.80 -10.14 -18.02
CA ALA A 83 -5.10 -9.08 -18.98
C ALA A 83 -6.41 -9.35 -19.74
N LEU A 84 -6.61 -10.59 -20.21
CA LEU A 84 -7.84 -10.98 -20.89
C LEU A 84 -9.07 -10.79 -19.99
N SER A 85 -8.96 -11.18 -18.71
CA SER A 85 -10.03 -11.02 -17.72
C SER A 85 -10.29 -9.54 -17.43
N TYR A 86 -9.24 -8.74 -17.19
CA TYR A 86 -9.33 -7.31 -16.96
C TYR A 86 -10.01 -6.55 -18.12
N HIS A 87 -9.77 -6.98 -19.36
CA HIS A 87 -10.41 -6.41 -20.55
C HIS A 87 -11.75 -7.05 -20.92
N GLY A 88 -12.32 -7.91 -20.08
CA GLY A 88 -13.62 -8.54 -20.31
C GLY A 88 -13.66 -9.54 -21.48
N MET A 89 -12.50 -10.02 -21.94
CA MET A 89 -12.40 -11.00 -23.03
C MET A 89 -12.71 -12.43 -22.56
N ILE A 90 -12.56 -12.69 -21.26
CA ILE A 90 -12.91 -13.96 -20.61
C ILE A 90 -13.70 -13.68 -19.33
N SER A 91 -14.59 -14.59 -18.95
CA SER A 91 -15.38 -14.48 -17.70
C SER A 91 -14.67 -15.09 -16.49
N GLN A 92 -13.68 -15.96 -16.73
CA GLN A 92 -12.88 -16.58 -15.69
C GLN A 92 -12.01 -15.52 -15.02
N ILE A 93 -12.10 -15.46 -13.69
CA ILE A 93 -11.17 -14.69 -12.86
C ILE A 93 -9.99 -15.62 -12.55
N PRO A 94 -8.75 -15.28 -12.97
CA PRO A 94 -7.59 -16.07 -12.62
C PRO A 94 -7.42 -16.11 -11.10
N ALA A 95 -7.39 -17.32 -10.55
CA ALA A 95 -7.06 -17.57 -9.16
C ALA A 95 -5.85 -18.52 -9.11
N ILE A 96 -5.05 -18.41 -8.05
CA ILE A 96 -3.93 -19.31 -7.75
C ILE A 96 -4.44 -20.44 -6.86
#